data_AF-A0A3E4LUN8-F1
#
_entry.id   AF-A0A3E4LUN8-F1
#
_cell.length_a   1.000
_cell.length_b   1.000
_cell.length_c   1.000
_cell.angle_alpha   90.00
_cell.angle_beta   90.00
_cell.angle_gamma   90.00
#
_symmetry.space_group_name_H-M   'P 1'
#
loop_
_entity.id
_entity.type
_entity.pdbx_description
1 polymer ?
#
loop_
_entity_poly.entity_id
_entity_poly.type
_entity_poly.pdbx_seq_one_letter_code
_entity_poly.pdbx_strand_id
1 'polypeptide(L)'
;MDSKKYFFLARTEEQLNCDAAALLLYLSSFCSSLEEGPALLSVGTINKIAHLRKKLSLSVREFLPLIHTYSDTLTDIDCRRALVFALDGNIHGITSLCEGRVPTWSN
;
A
#
# COMPACT_ATOMS: atom_id res chain seq x y z
N MET A 1 -11.96 5.80 -1.81
CA MET A 1 -12.58 4.51 -1.39
C MET A 1 -11.96 4.11 -0.06
N ASP A 2 -12.61 3.27 0.75
CA ASP A 2 -12.14 2.90 2.11
C ASP A 2 -11.03 1.83 2.07
N SER A 3 -9.91 2.07 2.75
CA SER A 3 -8.77 1.15 2.85
C SER A 3 -9.14 -0.26 3.35
N LYS A 4 -10.12 -0.35 4.26
CA LYS A 4 -10.63 -1.62 4.82
C LYS A 4 -11.38 -2.45 3.78
N LYS A 5 -12.09 -1.78 2.85
CA LYS A 5 -12.81 -2.47 1.78
C LYS A 5 -11.85 -3.19 0.85
N TYR A 6 -10.77 -2.51 0.44
CA TYR A 6 -9.72 -3.13 -0.38
C TYR A 6 -9.04 -4.27 0.35
N PHE A 7 -8.74 -4.11 1.64
CA PHE A 7 -8.15 -5.17 2.44
C PHE A 7 -9.02 -6.42 2.50
N PHE A 8 -10.34 -6.25 2.70
CA PHE A 8 -11.28 -7.36 2.73
C PHE A 8 -11.31 -8.10 1.39
N LEU A 9 -11.43 -7.37 0.27
CA LEU A 9 -11.40 -7.96 -1.07
C LEU A 9 -10.08 -8.69 -1.33
N ALA A 10 -8.95 -8.10 -0.96
CA ALA A 10 -7.63 -8.71 -1.11
C ALA A 10 -7.55 -10.06 -0.39
N ARG A 11 -8.08 -10.12 0.85
CA ARG A 11 -8.12 -11.35 1.63
C ARG A 11 -9.01 -12.41 0.99
N THR A 12 -10.15 -12.02 0.41
CA THR A 12 -11.03 -12.93 -0.33
C THR A 12 -10.32 -13.53 -1.54
N GLU A 13 -9.67 -12.70 -2.36
CA GLU A 13 -8.91 -13.17 -3.53
C GLU A 13 -7.73 -14.08 -3.10
N GLU A 14 -7.04 -13.75 -2.01
CA GLU A 14 -5.96 -14.59 -1.47
C GLU A 14 -6.48 -15.99 -1.07
N GLN A 15 -7.66 -16.06 -0.43
CA GLN A 15 -8.31 -17.33 -0.05
C GLN A 15 -8.76 -18.15 -1.25
N LEU A 16 -9.07 -17.50 -2.37
CA LEU A 16 -9.39 -18.14 -3.65
C LEU A 16 -8.15 -18.52 -4.47
N ASN A 17 -6.94 -18.29 -3.94
CA ASN A 17 -5.66 -18.46 -4.64
C ASN A 17 -5.47 -17.54 -5.86
N CYS A 18 -6.19 -16.42 -5.92
CA CYS A 18 -6.03 -15.38 -6.92
C CYS A 18 -4.92 -14.39 -6.50
N ASP A 19 -3.69 -14.86 -6.35
CA ASP A 19 -2.59 -14.10 -5.74
C ASP A 19 -2.31 -12.74 -6.41
N ALA A 20 -2.41 -12.66 -7.73
CA ALA A 20 -2.20 -11.42 -8.47
C ALA A 20 -3.30 -10.38 -8.17
N ALA A 21 -4.57 -10.80 -8.14
CA ALA A 21 -5.68 -9.93 -7.79
C ALA A 21 -5.59 -9.49 -6.31
N ALA A 22 -5.26 -10.42 -5.41
CA ALA A 22 -5.01 -10.14 -4.02
C ALA A 22 -3.90 -9.09 -3.83
N LEU A 23 -2.79 -9.22 -4.58
CA LEU A 23 -1.69 -8.27 -4.53
C LEU A 23 -2.14 -6.86 -4.94
N LEU A 24 -2.84 -6.74 -6.07
CA LEU A 24 -3.34 -5.45 -6.56
C LEU A 24 -4.29 -4.78 -5.55
N LEU A 25 -5.14 -5.57 -4.89
CA LEU A 25 -6.07 -5.07 -3.88
C LEU A 25 -5.36 -4.67 -2.58
N TYR A 26 -4.33 -5.42 -2.15
CA TYR A 26 -3.50 -4.99 -1.02
C TYR A 26 -2.71 -3.72 -1.32
N LEU A 27 -2.24 -3.53 -2.56
CA LEU A 27 -1.60 -2.28 -3.00
C LEU A 27 -2.58 -1.10 -2.96
N SER A 28 -3.82 -1.28 -3.42
CA SER A 28 -4.87 -0.26 -3.32
C SER A 28 -5.21 0.06 -1.86
N SER A 29 -5.29 -0.97 -1.00
CA SER A 29 -5.48 -0.80 0.44
C SER A 29 -4.36 0.01 1.08
N PHE A 30 -3.10 -0.29 0.72
CA PHE A 30 -1.93 0.46 1.19
C PHE A 30 -1.98 1.93 0.79
N CYS A 31 -2.28 2.24 -0.48
CA CYS A 31 -2.35 3.62 -0.96
C CYS A 31 -3.47 4.40 -0.26
N SER A 32 -4.64 3.76 -0.09
CA SER A 32 -5.77 4.36 0.65
C SER A 32 -5.43 4.61 2.12
N SER A 33 -4.77 3.67 2.81
CA SER A 33 -4.34 3.88 4.19
C SER A 33 -3.30 5.00 4.31
N LEU A 34 -2.41 5.13 3.33
CA LEU A 34 -1.41 6.21 3.30
C LEU A 34 -2.06 7.59 3.16
N GLU A 35 -3.11 7.69 2.35
CA GLU A 35 -3.93 8.89 2.19
C GLU A 35 -4.76 9.21 3.45
N GLU A 36 -5.29 8.20 4.14
CA GLU A 36 -5.99 8.41 5.41
C GLU A 36 -5.02 8.82 6.53
N GLY A 37 -3.76 8.36 6.45
CA GLY A 37 -2.65 8.81 7.30
C GLY A 37 -1.63 7.69 7.58
N PRO A 38 -0.32 7.99 7.69
CA PRO A 38 0.72 6.98 7.93
C PRO A 38 0.48 6.05 9.12
N ALA A 39 -0.21 6.55 10.16
CA ALA A 39 -0.56 5.78 11.36
C ALA A 39 -1.55 4.63 11.09
N LEU A 40 -2.30 4.69 9.99
CA LEU A 40 -3.27 3.67 9.59
C LEU A 40 -2.63 2.57 8.74
N LEU A 41 -1.36 2.71 8.35
CA LEU A 41 -0.64 1.65 7.65
C LEU A 41 -0.50 0.43 8.57
N SER A 42 -1.15 -0.65 8.17
CA SER A 42 -1.06 -1.90 8.92
C SER A 42 0.19 -2.68 8.51
N VAL A 43 0.97 -3.12 9.51
CA VAL A 43 2.08 -4.07 9.33
C VAL A 43 1.58 -5.35 8.63
N GLY A 44 0.33 -5.74 8.88
CA GLY A 44 -0.32 -6.88 8.22
C GLY A 44 -0.42 -6.70 6.70
N THR A 45 -0.86 -5.53 6.23
CA THR A 45 -0.95 -5.21 4.79
C THR A 45 0.44 -5.24 4.15
N ILE A 46 1.45 -4.63 4.78
CA ILE A 46 2.84 -4.60 4.28
C ILE A 46 3.40 -6.03 4.16
N ASN A 47 3.21 -6.86 5.19
CA ASN A 47 3.65 -8.25 5.18
C ASN A 47 2.95 -9.08 4.10
N LYS A 48 1.66 -8.85 3.87
CA LYS A 48 0.89 -9.51 2.81
C LYS A 48 1.40 -9.16 1.43
N ILE A 49 1.67 -7.87 1.19
CA ILE A 49 2.29 -7.39 -0.04
C ILE A 49 3.65 -8.05 -0.26
N ALA A 50 4.53 -8.04 0.76
CA ALA A 50 5.85 -8.65 0.67
C ALA A 50 5.78 -10.16 0.37
N HIS A 51 4.87 -10.86 1.03
CA HIS A 51 4.63 -12.29 0.84
C HIS A 51 4.17 -12.60 -0.58
N LEU A 52 3.12 -11.92 -1.07
CA LEU A 52 2.55 -12.16 -2.39
C LEU A 52 3.53 -11.77 -3.51
N ARG A 53 4.28 -10.67 -3.35
CA ARG A 53 5.35 -10.30 -4.29
C ARG A 53 6.37 -11.43 -4.44
N LYS A 54 6.80 -12.02 -3.32
CA LYS A 54 7.74 -13.15 -3.31
C LYS A 54 7.12 -14.40 -3.94
N LYS A 55 5.86 -14.72 -3.60
CA LYS A 55 5.12 -15.87 -4.14
C LYS A 55 4.99 -15.79 -5.66
N LEU A 56 4.73 -14.60 -6.20
CA LEU A 56 4.63 -14.33 -7.63
C LEU A 56 5.99 -14.12 -8.32
N SER A 57 7.11 -14.20 -7.58
CA SER A 57 8.46 -13.98 -8.10
C SER A 57 8.66 -12.63 -8.81
N LEU A 58 7.95 -11.58 -8.36
CA LEU A 58 8.02 -10.25 -8.97
C LEU A 58 9.26 -9.50 -8.50
N SER A 59 10.05 -9.00 -9.45
CA SER A 59 11.13 -8.05 -9.16
C SER A 59 10.58 -6.70 -8.72
N VAL A 60 11.41 -5.87 -8.09
CA VAL A 60 11.03 -4.47 -7.75
C VAL A 60 10.60 -3.70 -9.00
N ARG A 61 11.24 -3.95 -10.15
CA ARG A 61 10.93 -3.27 -11.42
C ARG A 61 9.56 -3.63 -11.98
N GLU A 62 9.12 -4.87 -11.81
CA GLU A 62 7.78 -5.33 -12.23
C GLU A 62 6.72 -4.95 -11.20
N PHE A 63 7.11 -4.88 -9.93
CA PHE A 63 6.22 -4.65 -8.81
C PHE A 63 5.80 -3.18 -8.66
N LEU A 64 6.74 -2.24 -8.72
CA LEU A 64 6.45 -0.82 -8.50
C LEU A 64 5.47 -0.22 -9.52
N PRO A 65 5.51 -0.57 -10.82
CA PRO A 65 4.53 -0.08 -11.79
C PRO A 65 3.09 -0.48 -11.50
N LEU A 66 2.85 -1.53 -10.71
CA LEU A 66 1.49 -1.98 -10.34
C LEU A 66 0.80 -1.04 -9.34
N ILE A 67 1.58 -0.14 -8.72
CA ILE A 67 1.06 0.82 -7.75
C ILE A 67 0.41 1.96 -8.52
N HIS A 68 -0.90 2.06 -8.31
CA HIS A 68 -1.74 3.14 -8.78
C HIS A 68 -2.61 3.65 -7.63
N THR A 69 -2.54 4.94 -7.40
CA THR A 69 -3.40 5.64 -6.46
C THR A 69 -4.50 6.40 -7.20
N TYR A 70 -5.66 6.46 -6.58
CA TYR A 70 -6.77 7.31 -7.01
C TYR A 70 -6.93 8.53 -6.10
N SER A 71 -5.86 8.86 -5.36
CA SER A 71 -5.81 9.99 -4.43
C SER A 71 -5.63 11.30 -5.17
N ASP A 72 -6.25 12.36 -4.65
CA ASP A 72 -6.04 13.74 -5.11
C ASP A 72 -4.81 14.39 -4.43
N THR A 73 -4.22 13.74 -3.42
CA THR A 73 -3.13 14.30 -2.59
C THR A 73 -1.79 13.61 -2.80
N LEU A 74 -1.80 12.28 -2.95
CA LEU A 74 -0.61 11.47 -3.18
C LEU A 74 -0.53 11.03 -4.63
N THR A 75 0.65 11.08 -5.23
CA THR A 75 0.88 10.57 -6.58
C THR A 75 1.29 9.10 -6.56
N ASP A 76 1.21 8.41 -7.72
CA ASP A 76 1.76 7.06 -7.88
C ASP A 76 3.23 6.98 -7.44
N ILE A 77 4.01 8.03 -7.70
CA ILE A 77 5.43 8.11 -7.33
C ILE A 77 5.58 8.15 -5.81
N ASP A 78 4.72 8.87 -5.12
CA ASP A 78 4.72 8.98 -3.66
C ASP A 78 4.35 7.64 -3.02
N CYS A 79 3.30 6.98 -3.51
CA CYS A 79 2.90 5.66 -3.05
C CYS A 79 3.99 4.60 -3.32
N ARG A 80 4.68 4.67 -4.47
CA ARG A 80 5.84 3.80 -4.77
C ARG A 80 6.97 3.99 -3.78
N ARG A 81 7.34 5.24 -3.47
CA ARG A 81 8.40 5.55 -2.49
C ARG A 81 8.01 5.09 -1.09
N ALA A 82 6.78 5.39 -0.66
CA ALA A 82 6.25 4.96 0.62
C ALA A 82 6.28 3.43 0.76
N LEU A 83 5.95 2.69 -0.30
CA LEU A 83 5.99 1.23 -0.24
C LEU A 83 7.41 0.67 -0.14
N VAL A 84 8.39 1.29 -0.82
CA VAL A 84 9.81 0.93 -0.64
C VAL A 84 10.21 1.13 0.82
N PHE A 85 9.91 2.30 1.40
CA PHE A 85 10.18 2.55 2.81
C PHE A 85 9.47 1.55 3.73
N ALA A 86 8.21 1.21 3.46
CA ALA A 86 7.44 0.24 4.23
C ALA A 86 8.06 -1.16 4.21
N LEU A 87 8.51 -1.62 3.03
CA LEU A 87 9.16 -2.92 2.87
C LEU A 87 10.54 -2.96 3.55
N ASP A 88 11.23 -1.83 3.64
CA ASP A 88 12.50 -1.68 4.35
C ASP A 88 12.33 -1.37 5.85
N GLY A 89 11.09 -1.26 6.35
CA GLY A 89 10.78 -0.91 7.74
C GLY A 89 11.10 0.55 8.12
N ASN A 90 11.30 1.42 7.13
CA ASN A 90 11.63 2.83 7.33
C ASN A 90 10.36 3.69 7.55
N ILE A 91 9.78 3.60 8.75
CA ILE A 91 8.57 4.35 9.12
C ILE A 91 8.79 5.87 9.04
N HIS A 92 9.97 6.37 9.44
CA HIS A 92 10.31 7.79 9.36
C HIS A 92 10.25 8.34 7.93
N GLY A 93 10.74 7.57 6.95
CA GLY A 93 10.66 7.94 5.54
C GLY A 93 9.22 8.03 5.03
N ILE A 94 8.32 7.18 5.52
CA ILE A 94 6.89 7.24 5.19
C ILE A 94 6.26 8.51 5.77
N THR A 95 6.48 8.77 7.07
CA THR A 95 5.90 9.95 7.73
C THR A 95 6.37 11.25 7.07
N SER A 96 7.68 11.38 6.83
CA SER A 96 8.25 12.57 6.18
C SER A 96 7.72 12.77 4.75
N LEU A 97 7.38 11.70 4.04
CA LEU A 97 6.79 11.78 2.69
C LEU A 97 5.33 12.27 2.73
N CYS A 98 4.58 11.92 3.77
CA CYS A 98 3.19 12.33 3.95
C CYS A 98 3.03 13.71 4.62
N GLU A 99 4.04 14.18 5.34
CA GLU A 99 4.06 15.50 5.98
C GLU A 99 3.77 16.62 4.97
N GLY A 100 2.75 17.44 5.26
CA GLY A 100 2.34 18.57 4.43
C GLY A 100 1.62 18.19 3.13
N ARG A 101 1.45 16.90 2.83
CA ARG A 101 0.73 16.41 1.63
C ARG A 101 -0.60 15.77 1.96
N VAL A 102 -0.68 15.07 3.09
CA VAL A 102 -1.93 14.51 3.60
C VAL A 102 -2.54 15.54 4.56
N PRO A 103 -3.85 15.86 4.48
CA PRO A 103 -4.49 16.78 5.41
C PRO A 103 -4.25 16.30 6.84
N THR A 104 -3.69 17.17 7.70
CA THR A 104 -3.71 16.91 9.14
C THR A 104 -5.16 16.97 9.58
N TRP A 105 -5.75 15.84 9.90
CA TRP A 105 -7.08 15.82 10.51
C TRP A 105 -6.93 16.47 11.89
N SER A 106 -7.39 17.71 12.00
CA SER A 106 -7.58 18.37 13.28
C SER A 106 -8.50 17.50 14.12
N ASN A 107 -8.04 17.14 15.33
CA ASN A 107 -8.83 16.46 16.37
C ASN A 107 -10.25 17.02 16.52
#